data_AF-A0A3D3BBT3-F1
#
_entry.id   AF-A0A3D3BBT3-F1
#
_cell.length_a   1.000
_cell.length_b   1.000
_cell.length_c   1.000
_cell.angle_alpha   90.00
_cell.angle_beta   90.00
_cell.angle_gamma   90.00
#
_symmetry.space_group_name_H-M   'P 1'
#
loop_
_entity.id
_entity.type
_entity.pdbx_description
1 polymer ?
#
loop_
_entity_poly.entity_id
_entity_poly.type
_entity_poly.pdbx_seq_one_letter_code
_entity_poly.pdbx_strand_id
1 'polypeptide(L)'
;MTKRRLPMVEHADTLSLKALRELVTGLVERADRADARIEKLEAENQRLRDENDQLRLENNRLKIDNQLLRDEIARLKNLPPRPPFRPSGMEKATGDKPLSGKDPAPRPRGPKNDTKRVTREEVLPASVPPGSRFKGYKDCFVRDLVLKVEVVCYRRECWVT
;
A
#
# COMPACT_ATOMS: atom_id res chain seq x y z
N MET A 1 -16.18 30.50 -32.02
CA MET A 1 -15.60 29.88 -33.24
C MET A 1 -16.41 28.65 -33.60
N THR A 2 -17.04 28.66 -34.76
CA THR A 2 -17.86 27.56 -35.28
C THR A 2 -16.97 26.34 -35.55
N LYS A 3 -17.19 25.25 -34.80
CA LYS A 3 -16.51 23.97 -35.06
C LYS A 3 -17.01 23.44 -36.40
N ARG A 4 -16.28 23.72 -37.50
CA ARG A 4 -16.50 23.05 -38.79
C ARG A 4 -16.31 21.55 -38.55
N ARG A 5 -17.41 20.80 -38.46
CA ARG A 5 -17.35 19.33 -38.37
C ARG A 5 -16.72 18.82 -39.66
N LEU A 6 -15.77 17.91 -39.52
CA LEU A 6 -15.21 17.20 -40.66
C LEU A 6 -16.36 16.41 -41.32
N PRO A 7 -16.49 16.44 -42.66
CA PRO A 7 -17.40 15.56 -43.37
C PRO A 7 -17.07 14.11 -43.04
N MET A 8 -18.08 13.25 -42.90
CA MET A 8 -17.88 11.83 -42.65
C MET A 8 -17.12 11.19 -43.81
N VAL A 9 -16.26 10.21 -43.51
CA VAL A 9 -15.36 9.56 -44.49
C VAL A 9 -16.12 9.02 -45.71
N GLU A 10 -17.36 8.57 -45.51
CA GLU A 10 -18.26 8.05 -46.55
C GLU A 10 -18.71 9.09 -47.59
N HIS A 11 -18.43 10.38 -47.40
CA HIS A 11 -18.75 11.45 -48.35
C HIS A 11 -17.51 12.16 -48.90
N ALA A 12 -16.32 11.60 -48.68
CA ALA A 12 -15.08 12.17 -49.21
C ALA A 12 -15.06 12.17 -50.75
N ASP A 13 -15.66 11.15 -51.36
CA ASP A 13 -15.69 10.96 -52.83
C ASP A 13 -16.65 11.92 -53.55
N THR A 14 -17.59 12.53 -52.82
CA THR A 14 -18.53 13.54 -53.36
C THR A 14 -17.99 14.98 -53.29
N LEU A 15 -16.82 15.18 -52.66
CA LEU A 15 -16.22 16.51 -52.53
C LEU A 15 -15.52 16.93 -53.83
N SER A 16 -15.75 18.18 -54.24
CA SER A 16 -14.95 18.80 -55.30
C SER A 16 -13.47 18.84 -54.91
N LEU A 17 -12.56 18.70 -55.88
CA LEU A 17 -11.12 18.80 -55.69
C LEU A 17 -10.69 20.07 -54.92
N LYS A 18 -11.40 21.19 -55.12
CA LYS A 18 -11.17 22.44 -54.38
C LYS A 18 -11.49 22.28 -52.88
N ALA A 19 -12.62 21.66 -52.55
CA ALA A 19 -13.03 21.42 -51.17
C ALA A 19 -12.11 20.45 -50.45
N LEU A 20 -11.61 19.41 -51.15
CA LEU A 20 -10.59 18.50 -50.63
C LEU A 20 -9.29 19.24 -50.30
N ARG A 21 -8.80 20.10 -51.20
CA ARG A 21 -7.59 20.91 -50.97
C ARG A 21 -7.74 21.82 -49.74
N GLU A 22 -8.84 22.55 -49.64
CA GLU A 22 -9.11 23.42 -48.48
C GLU A 22 -9.19 22.63 -47.16
N LEU A 23 -9.81 21.45 -47.18
CA LEU A 23 -9.93 20.57 -46.01
C LEU A 23 -8.56 20.01 -45.59
N VAL A 24 -7.74 19.57 -46.54
CA VAL A 24 -6.39 19.08 -46.27
C VAL A 24 -5.53 20.19 -45.67
N THR A 25 -5.52 21.39 -46.26
CA THR A 25 -4.78 22.53 -45.69
C THR A 25 -5.25 22.85 -44.27
N GLY A 26 -6.56 22.88 -44.03
CA GLY A 26 -7.11 23.12 -42.70
C GLY A 26 -6.89 21.98 -41.69
N LEU A 27 -6.61 20.75 -42.16
CA LEU A 27 -6.17 19.64 -41.30
C LEU A 27 -4.68 19.78 -40.96
N VAL A 28 -3.83 20.11 -41.94
CA VAL A 28 -2.40 20.35 -41.72
C VAL A 28 -2.20 21.48 -40.70
N GLU A 29 -2.86 22.62 -40.87
CA GLU A 29 -2.76 23.70 -39.88
C GLU A 29 -3.25 23.32 -38.47
N ARG A 30 -4.21 22.38 -38.37
CA ARG A 30 -4.68 21.88 -37.08
C ARG A 30 -3.67 20.90 -36.47
N ALA A 31 -3.00 20.09 -37.28
CA ALA A 31 -1.90 19.24 -36.84
C ALA A 31 -0.75 20.10 -36.34
N ASP A 32 -0.31 21.11 -37.11
CA ASP A 32 0.78 22.02 -36.71
C ASP A 32 0.48 22.73 -35.38
N ARG A 33 -0.76 23.20 -35.19
CA ARG A 33 -1.21 23.80 -33.91
C ARG A 33 -1.27 22.79 -32.76
N ALA A 34 -1.60 21.53 -33.05
CA ALA A 34 -1.60 20.48 -32.05
C ALA A 34 -0.17 20.12 -31.64
N ASP A 35 0.75 20.02 -32.59
CA ASP A 35 2.16 19.73 -32.36
C ASP A 35 2.82 20.83 -31.53
N ALA A 36 2.62 22.10 -31.90
CA ALA A 36 3.11 23.24 -31.10
C ALA A 36 2.54 23.25 -29.67
N ARG A 37 1.30 22.77 -29.49
CA ARG A 37 0.70 22.63 -28.15
C ARG A 37 1.31 21.47 -27.38
N ILE A 38 1.61 20.35 -28.03
CA ILE A 38 2.27 19.19 -27.43
C ILE A 38 3.66 19.60 -26.96
N GLU A 39 4.46 20.23 -27.81
CA GLU A 39 5.81 20.71 -27.45
C GLU A 39 5.78 21.64 -26.23
N LYS A 40 4.81 22.59 -26.19
CA LYS A 40 4.64 23.47 -25.04
C LYS A 40 4.30 22.71 -23.77
N LEU A 41 3.39 21.73 -23.85
CA LEU A 41 2.99 20.91 -22.70
C LEU A 41 4.14 20.02 -22.22
N GLU A 42 4.97 19.50 -23.13
CA GLU A 42 6.15 18.71 -22.78
C GLU A 42 7.18 19.55 -22.05
N ALA A 43 7.46 20.77 -22.53
CA ALA A 43 8.35 21.71 -21.85
C ALA A 43 7.83 22.09 -20.45
N GLU A 44 6.54 22.34 -20.31
CA GLU A 44 5.91 22.63 -19.01
C GLU A 44 5.98 21.43 -18.06
N ASN A 45 5.69 20.21 -18.55
CA ASN A 45 5.84 18.99 -17.76
C ASN A 45 7.27 18.76 -17.30
N GLN A 46 8.26 19.02 -18.15
CA GLN A 46 9.66 18.87 -17.77
C GLN A 46 10.03 19.87 -16.66
N ARG A 47 9.64 21.14 -16.81
CA ARG A 47 9.84 22.15 -15.76
C ARG A 47 9.18 21.76 -14.43
N LEU A 48 7.95 21.25 -14.47
CA LEU A 48 7.24 20.81 -13.27
C LEU A 48 7.93 19.61 -12.61
N ARG A 49 8.53 18.71 -13.38
CA ARG A 49 9.32 17.59 -12.85
C ARG A 49 10.57 18.09 -12.14
N ASP A 50 11.32 18.99 -12.78
CA ASP A 50 12.54 19.58 -12.21
C ASP A 50 12.22 20.34 -10.90
N GLU A 51 11.12 21.10 -10.87
CA GLU A 51 10.63 21.77 -9.66
C GLU A 51 10.22 20.76 -8.58
N ASN A 52 9.56 19.66 -8.95
CA ASN A 52 9.19 18.62 -7.99
C ASN A 52 10.42 17.98 -7.35
N ASP A 53 11.45 17.70 -8.14
CA ASP A 53 12.70 17.11 -7.66
C ASP A 53 13.43 18.08 -6.71
N GLN A 54 13.49 19.36 -7.06
CA GLN A 54 14.04 20.40 -6.19
C GLN A 54 13.27 20.48 -4.86
N LEU A 55 11.95 20.52 -4.90
CA LEU A 55 11.11 20.57 -3.71
C LEU A 55 11.29 19.32 -2.83
N ARG A 56 11.50 18.13 -3.43
CA ARG A 56 11.79 16.90 -2.68
C ARG A 56 13.13 16.99 -1.95
N LEU A 57 14.17 17.53 -2.58
CA LEU A 57 15.47 17.75 -1.96
C LEU A 57 15.36 18.72 -0.78
N GLU A 58 14.69 19.84 -0.98
CA GLU A 58 14.47 20.84 0.08
C GLU A 58 13.63 20.28 1.23
N ASN A 59 12.58 19.51 0.93
CA ASN A 59 11.75 18.88 1.95
C ASN A 59 12.55 17.87 2.79
N ASN A 60 13.44 17.09 2.16
CA ASN A 60 14.32 16.17 2.87
C ASN A 60 15.31 16.92 3.77
N ARG A 61 15.89 18.01 3.28
CA ARG A 61 16.77 18.88 4.08
C ARG A 61 16.04 19.45 5.29
N LEU A 62 14.87 20.05 5.08
CA LEU A 62 14.06 20.63 6.16
C LEU A 62 13.62 19.57 7.19
N LYS A 63 13.32 18.35 6.75
CA LYS A 63 13.01 17.23 7.67
C LYS A 63 14.20 16.88 8.56
N ILE A 64 15.40 16.84 8.01
CA ILE A 64 16.62 16.58 8.78
C ILE A 64 16.86 17.72 9.78
N ASP A 65 16.80 18.97 9.33
CA ASP A 65 17.02 20.13 10.21
C ASP A 65 15.97 20.19 11.32
N ASN A 66 14.69 19.97 11.00
CA ASN A 66 13.61 19.93 11.99
C ASN A 66 13.83 18.80 13.00
N GLN A 67 14.33 17.66 12.56
CA GLN A 67 14.64 16.54 13.44
C GLN A 67 15.79 16.87 14.40
N LEU A 68 16.87 17.49 13.92
CA LEU A 68 17.98 17.94 14.76
C LEU A 68 17.51 18.95 15.81
N LEU A 69 16.65 19.90 15.42
CA LEU A 69 16.07 20.87 16.35
C LEU A 69 15.16 20.20 17.40
N ARG A 70 14.37 19.20 17.02
CA ARG A 70 13.55 18.43 17.97
C ARG A 70 14.40 17.68 18.98
N ASP A 71 15.49 17.07 18.53
CA ASP A 71 16.41 16.35 19.39
C ASP A 71 17.14 17.31 20.34
N GLU A 72 17.52 18.51 19.87
CA GLU A 72 18.10 19.55 20.72
C GLU A 72 17.11 20.10 21.76
N ILE A 73 15.85 20.31 21.37
CA ILE A 73 14.79 20.69 22.32
C ILE A 73 14.59 19.60 23.38
N ALA A 74 14.59 18.32 23.00
CA ALA A 74 14.45 17.22 23.94
C ALA A 74 15.61 17.19 24.95
N ARG A 75 16.84 17.39 24.48
CA ARG A 75 18.04 17.53 25.32
C ARG A 75 17.90 18.68 26.31
N LEU A 76 17.53 19.87 25.84
CA LEU A 76 17.36 21.05 26.69
C LEU A 76 16.24 20.91 27.72
N LYS A 77 15.19 20.14 27.39
CA LYS A 77 14.05 19.86 28.28
C LYS A 77 14.27 18.65 29.19
N ASN A 78 15.45 18.02 29.17
CA ASN A 78 15.74 16.79 29.90
C ASN A 78 14.74 15.66 29.62
N LEU A 79 14.22 15.59 28.39
CA LEU A 79 13.37 14.50 27.92
C LEU A 79 14.24 13.30 27.52
N PRO A 80 13.70 12.07 27.59
CA PRO A 80 14.43 10.89 27.13
C PRO A 80 14.84 11.04 25.64
N PRO A 81 16.06 10.62 25.27
CA PRO A 81 16.57 10.77 23.92
C PRO A 81 15.76 9.91 22.95
N ARG A 82 15.76 10.32 21.68
CA ARG A 82 15.10 9.57 20.62
C ARG A 82 15.64 8.14 20.56
N PRO A 83 14.78 7.10 20.60
CA PRO A 83 15.23 5.73 20.48
C PRO A 83 15.86 5.48 19.10
N PRO A 84 16.89 4.63 19.00
CA PRO A 84 17.56 4.35 17.74
C PRO A 84 16.60 3.65 16.78
N PHE A 85 16.24 4.33 15.69
CA PHE A 85 15.44 3.73 14.63
C PHE A 85 16.34 2.90 13.73
N ARG A 86 16.10 1.59 13.70
CA ARG A 86 16.70 0.70 12.68
C ARG A 86 15.90 0.82 11.38
N PRO A 87 16.56 0.77 10.20
CA PRO A 87 15.86 0.75 8.93
C PRO A 87 14.87 -0.44 8.90
N SER A 88 13.70 -0.21 8.31
CA SER A 88 12.70 -1.26 8.14
C SER A 88 13.29 -2.37 7.29
N GLY A 89 13.22 -3.62 7.75
CA GLY A 89 13.73 -4.78 7.01
C GLY A 89 13.00 -5.07 5.69
N MET A 90 12.02 -4.25 5.30
CA MET A 90 11.27 -4.37 4.05
C MET A 90 12.15 -4.25 2.80
N GLU A 91 13.26 -3.53 2.86
CA GLU A 91 14.19 -3.38 1.73
C GLU A 91 14.87 -4.71 1.33
N LYS A 92 14.97 -5.66 2.28
CA LYS A 92 15.47 -7.01 2.01
C LYS A 92 14.52 -7.86 1.15
N ALA A 93 13.25 -7.44 1.00
CA ALA A 93 12.27 -8.16 0.20
C ALA A 93 12.23 -7.70 -1.28
N THR A 94 12.89 -6.58 -1.62
CA THR A 94 12.82 -5.96 -2.96
C THR A 94 14.13 -6.09 -3.76
N GLY A 95 15.16 -6.74 -3.20
CA GLY A 95 16.45 -6.93 -3.88
C GLY A 95 16.56 -8.31 -4.55
N ASP A 96 16.87 -8.33 -5.85
CA ASP A 96 17.36 -9.52 -6.55
C ASP A 96 18.71 -9.93 -5.96
N LYS A 97 18.68 -10.82 -4.96
CA LYS A 97 19.91 -11.39 -4.39
C LYS A 97 20.26 -12.71 -5.08
N PRO A 98 21.52 -12.89 -5.54
CA PRO A 98 22.01 -14.20 -5.95
C PRO A 98 22.03 -15.15 -4.75
N LEU A 99 21.68 -16.42 -5.01
CA LEU A 99 21.61 -17.53 -4.06
C LEU A 99 23.00 -17.89 -3.52
N SER A 100 23.55 -17.10 -2.60
CA SER A 100 24.76 -17.46 -1.87
C SER A 100 24.71 -16.87 -0.46
N GLY A 101 24.65 -17.76 0.53
CA GLY A 101 24.59 -17.43 1.94
C GLY A 101 23.34 -18.02 2.58
N LYS A 102 23.51 -19.18 3.25
CA LYS A 102 22.53 -19.70 4.22
C LYS A 102 22.42 -18.70 5.37
N ASP A 103 21.57 -17.69 5.22
CA ASP A 103 21.03 -16.98 6.37
C ASP A 103 20.27 -18.02 7.22
N PRO A 104 20.56 -18.17 8.52
CA PRO A 104 19.83 -19.09 9.36
C PRO A 104 18.36 -18.69 9.33
N ALA A 105 17.51 -19.62 8.88
CA ALA A 105 16.07 -19.43 8.87
C ALA A 105 15.62 -18.87 10.23
N PRO A 106 14.72 -17.87 10.26
CA PRO A 106 14.17 -17.35 11.49
C PRO A 106 13.74 -18.54 12.34
N ARG A 107 14.28 -18.65 13.57
CA ARG A 107 13.91 -19.74 14.46
C ARG A 107 12.38 -19.76 14.53
N PRO A 108 11.73 -20.88 14.21
CA PRO A 108 10.29 -20.95 14.33
C PRO A 108 9.94 -20.52 15.75
N ARG A 109 8.94 -19.64 15.87
CA ARG A 109 8.39 -19.27 17.17
C ARG A 109 8.18 -20.57 17.93
N GLY A 110 8.79 -20.67 19.12
CA GLY A 110 8.70 -21.87 19.95
C GLY A 110 7.24 -22.29 20.14
N PRO A 111 6.98 -23.57 20.49
CA PRO A 111 5.63 -24.08 20.68
C PRO A 111 4.82 -23.08 21.50
N LYS A 112 3.69 -22.63 20.95
CA LYS A 112 2.85 -21.63 21.61
C LYS A 112 2.39 -22.26 22.94
N ASN A 113 2.65 -21.60 24.07
CA ASN A 113 2.47 -22.13 25.44
C ASN A 113 0.99 -22.33 25.83
N ASP A 114 0.23 -23.11 25.06
CA ASP A 114 -1.19 -23.35 25.28
C ASP A 114 -1.44 -24.37 26.41
N THR A 115 -0.41 -25.14 26.79
CA THR A 115 -0.42 -26.08 27.92
C THR A 115 -0.79 -25.44 29.26
N LYS A 116 -0.45 -24.16 29.49
CA LYS A 116 -0.74 -23.47 30.76
C LYS A 116 -2.09 -22.73 30.77
N ARG A 117 -2.89 -22.86 29.69
CA ARG A 117 -4.10 -22.07 29.45
C ARG A 117 -5.31 -22.92 29.05
N VAL A 118 -5.32 -24.19 29.47
CA VAL A 118 -6.44 -25.11 29.23
C VAL A 118 -7.69 -24.57 29.90
N THR A 119 -8.75 -24.35 29.12
CA THR A 119 -10.05 -23.84 29.61
C THR A 119 -11.09 -24.97 29.73
N ARG A 120 -10.92 -26.05 28.98
CA ARG A 120 -11.80 -27.23 28.93
C ARG A 120 -10.96 -28.47 28.58
N GLU A 121 -11.25 -29.59 29.24
CA GLU A 121 -10.68 -30.90 28.92
C GLU A 121 -11.76 -31.82 28.36
N GLU A 122 -11.43 -32.57 27.31
CA GLU A 122 -12.34 -33.54 26.68
C GLU A 122 -11.57 -34.82 26.32
N VAL A 123 -12.09 -35.97 26.74
CA VAL A 123 -11.48 -37.27 26.45
C VAL A 123 -12.05 -37.78 25.12
N LEU A 124 -11.17 -37.94 24.13
CA LEU A 124 -11.56 -38.41 22.80
C LEU A 124 -11.58 -39.95 22.76
N PRO A 125 -12.71 -40.60 22.39
CA PRO A 125 -12.72 -42.03 22.15
C PRO A 125 -11.95 -42.36 20.87
N ALA A 126 -11.23 -43.48 20.87
CA ALA A 126 -10.50 -43.98 19.71
C ALA A 126 -10.88 -45.43 19.42
N SER A 127 -10.90 -45.80 18.13
CA SER A 127 -11.04 -47.20 17.74
C SER A 127 -9.82 -47.98 18.19
N VAL A 128 -10.02 -48.99 19.03
CA VAL A 128 -8.93 -49.77 19.66
C VAL A 128 -8.63 -50.99 18.79
N PRO A 129 -7.40 -51.16 18.28
CA PRO A 129 -7.02 -52.35 17.53
C PRO A 129 -7.12 -53.63 18.39
N PRO A 130 -7.55 -54.78 17.82
CA PRO A 130 -7.63 -56.04 18.55
C PRO A 130 -6.31 -56.42 19.24
N GLY A 131 -6.40 -56.92 20.48
CA GLY A 131 -5.23 -57.28 21.29
C GLY A 131 -4.55 -56.10 22.00
N SER A 132 -5.02 -54.87 21.81
CA SER A 132 -4.49 -53.70 22.54
C SER A 132 -5.05 -53.62 23.95
N ARG A 133 -4.25 -53.07 24.88
CA ARG A 133 -4.68 -52.72 26.25
C ARG A 133 -4.57 -51.22 26.48
N PHE A 134 -5.41 -50.70 27.36
CA PHE A 134 -5.35 -49.29 27.75
C PHE A 134 -4.00 -48.97 28.42
N LYS A 135 -3.32 -47.92 27.96
CA LYS A 135 -2.03 -47.44 28.49
C LYS A 135 -2.14 -46.11 29.25
N GLY A 136 -3.17 -45.32 28.96
CA GLY A 136 -3.32 -43.95 29.46
C GLY A 136 -3.74 -42.99 28.34
N TYR A 137 -3.87 -41.71 28.68
CA TYR A 137 -4.20 -40.65 27.74
C TYR A 137 -2.94 -39.97 27.18
N LYS A 138 -3.05 -39.43 25.97
CA LYS A 138 -2.03 -38.60 25.34
C LYS A 138 -2.62 -37.23 25.10
N ASP A 139 -2.02 -36.21 25.71
CA ASP A 139 -2.52 -34.84 25.63
C ASP A 139 -2.29 -34.25 24.24
N CYS A 140 -3.32 -33.62 23.69
CA CYS A 140 -3.26 -32.78 22.50
C CYS A 140 -3.99 -31.46 22.78
N PHE A 141 -3.33 -30.34 22.50
CA PHE A 141 -3.88 -29.00 22.74
C PHE A 141 -4.32 -28.36 21.42
N VAL A 142 -5.60 -27.99 21.34
CA VAL A 142 -6.19 -27.25 20.21
C VAL A 142 -6.80 -25.96 20.76
N ARG A 143 -6.64 -24.84 20.04
CA ARG A 143 -7.27 -23.56 20.40
C ARG A 143 -8.48 -23.31 19.51
N ASP A 144 -9.66 -23.47 20.08
CA ASP A 144 -10.92 -23.10 19.43
C ASP A 144 -11.32 -21.65 19.75
N LEU A 145 -12.09 -21.05 18.84
CA LEU A 145 -12.72 -19.75 19.03
C LEU A 145 -14.17 -19.96 19.48
N VAL A 146 -14.50 -19.56 20.71
CA VAL A 146 -15.87 -19.58 21.22
C VAL A 146 -16.49 -18.21 20.99
N LEU A 147 -17.41 -18.11 20.03
CA LEU A 147 -18.23 -16.92 19.80
C LEU A 147 -19.56 -17.09 20.56
N LYS A 148 -19.88 -16.12 21.42
CA LYS A 148 -21.14 -16.10 22.18
C LYS A 148 -21.91 -14.83 21.84
N VAL A 149 -23.21 -15.00 21.57
CA VAL A 149 -24.14 -13.87 21.41
C VAL A 149 -24.60 -13.43 22.79
N GLU A 150 -24.46 -12.15 23.09
CA GLU A 150 -24.96 -11.54 24.33
C GLU A 150 -25.84 -10.33 24.00
N VAL A 151 -27.01 -10.27 24.65
CA VAL A 151 -27.93 -9.14 24.54
C VAL A 151 -27.81 -8.32 25.83
N VAL A 152 -27.30 -7.10 25.73
CA VAL A 152 -27.09 -6.22 26.88
C VAL A 152 -28.04 -5.03 26.83
N CYS A 153 -28.85 -4.85 27.87
CA CYS A 153 -29.70 -3.66 28.05
C CYS A 153 -28.94 -2.63 28.88
N TYR A 154 -28.44 -1.58 28.23
CA TYR A 154 -27.84 -0.44 28.92
C TYR A 154 -28.92 0.56 29.32
N ARG A 155 -28.93 0.97 30.59
CA ARG A 155 -29.77 2.08 31.07
C ARG A 155 -28.86 3.25 31.39
N ARG A 156 -29.16 4.41 30.80
CA ARG A 156 -28.48 5.67 31.13
C ARG A 156 -29.30 6.40 32.19
N GLU A 157 -28.60 7.05 33.11
CA GLU A 157 -29.24 7.97 34.05
C GLU A 157 -29.88 9.14 33.28
N CYS A 158 -31.08 9.51 33.68
CA CYS A 158 -31.81 10.67 33.15
C CYS A 158 -32.12 11.60 34.31
N TRP A 159 -31.54 12.80 34.26
CA TRP A 159 -31.70 13.84 35.27
C TRP A 159 -32.55 14.96 34.68
N VAL A 160 -33.46 15.53 35.47
CA VAL A 160 -34.23 16.73 35.10
C VAL A 160 -33.55 17.93 35.72
N THR A 161 -33.22 18.93 34.91
CA THR A 161 -32.71 20.24 35.32
C THR A 161 -33.83 21.25 35.45
#